data_AF-A0A034W9D9-F1
#
_entry.id   AF-A0A034W9D9-F1
#
_cell.length_a   1.000
_cell.length_b   1.000
_cell.length_c   1.000
_cell.angle_alpha   90.00
_cell.angle_beta   90.00
_cell.angle_gamma   90.00
#
_symmetry.space_group_name_H-M   'P 1'
#
loop_
_entity.id
_entity.type
_entity.pdbx_description
1 polymer ?
#
loop_
_entity_poly.entity_id
_entity_poly.type
_entity_poly.pdbx_seq_one_letter_code
_entity_poly.pdbx_strand_id
1 'polypeptide(L)'
;ISRLCIKRHRARIWQYYTSLKGLNITCKTTLSIISLDIAFNSYRRLNIEFTNAEIRAILKFSFVKGKSARETFREINGVLGDGTLSLETTEEWFRRFRAGEKDTMDKPAGERYVTTNTDQIMESI
;
A
#
# COMPACT_ATOMS: atom_id res chain seq x y z
N ILE A 1 10.64 1.48 3.44
CA ILE A 1 11.16 2.84 3.73
C ILE A 1 12.70 2.82 3.72
N SER A 2 13.41 3.78 3.09
CA SER A 2 14.88 3.78 3.09
C SER A 2 15.41 4.08 4.51
N ARG A 3 16.52 3.42 4.92
CA ARG A 3 17.15 3.65 6.24
C ARG A 3 17.45 5.14 6.47
N LEU A 4 17.67 5.90 5.40
CA LEU A 4 17.87 7.35 5.41
C LEU A 4 16.61 8.15 5.77
N CYS A 5 15.43 7.75 5.30
CA CYS A 5 14.15 8.39 5.69
C CYS A 5 13.84 8.16 7.17
N ILE A 6 14.09 6.95 7.68
CA ILE A 6 13.94 6.62 9.10
C ILE A 6 14.95 7.40 9.94
N LYS A 7 16.22 7.49 9.50
CA LYS A 7 17.25 8.29 10.16
C LYS A 7 16.87 9.78 10.18
N ARG A 8 16.35 10.33 9.08
CA ARG A 8 15.96 11.75 8.98
C ARG A 8 14.73 12.08 9.81
N HIS A 9 13.76 11.16 9.89
CA HIS A 9 12.59 11.32 10.76
C HIS A 9 12.97 11.18 12.24
N ARG A 10 13.79 10.18 12.59
CA ARG A 10 14.36 10.05 13.94
C ARG A 10 15.20 11.25 14.35
N ALA A 11 16.00 11.84 13.44
CA ALA A 11 16.81 13.02 13.73
C ALA A 11 15.94 14.26 14.03
N ARG A 12 14.82 14.44 13.31
CA ARG A 12 13.84 15.51 13.60
C ARG A 12 13.15 15.31 14.94
N ILE A 13 12.77 14.08 15.27
CA ILE A 13 12.20 13.73 16.58
C ILE A 13 13.24 13.94 17.69
N TRP A 14 14.51 13.61 17.43
CA TRP A 14 15.60 13.78 18.39
C TRP A 14 15.93 15.25 18.64
N GLN A 15 15.91 16.12 17.61
CA GLN A 15 16.04 17.58 17.75
C GLN A 15 14.92 18.17 18.61
N TYR A 16 13.67 17.71 18.41
CA TYR A 16 12.55 18.11 19.26
C TYR A 16 12.76 17.68 20.72
N TYR A 17 13.23 16.44 20.93
CA TYR A 17 13.57 15.93 22.26
C TYR A 17 14.72 16.71 22.93
N THR A 18 15.75 17.12 22.18
CA THR A 18 16.88 17.92 22.71
C THR A 18 16.46 19.35 23.05
N SER A 19 15.59 19.96 22.26
CA SER A 19 14.99 21.27 22.56
C SER A 19 14.11 21.23 23.82
N LEU A 20 13.50 20.08 24.12
CA LEU A 20 12.68 19.86 25.32
C LEU A 20 13.50 19.49 26.57
N LYS A 21 14.79 19.11 26.45
CA LYS A 21 15.65 18.80 27.61
C LYS A 21 15.96 20.01 28.50
N GLY A 22 15.63 21.23 28.06
CA GLY A 22 15.73 22.44 28.86
C GLY A 22 14.49 22.76 29.70
N LEU A 23 13.40 22.00 29.59
CA LEU A 23 12.15 22.27 30.28
C LEU A 23 11.75 21.03 31.10
N ASN A 24 11.79 21.16 32.42
CA ASN A 24 11.41 20.15 33.40
C ASN A 24 9.89 19.90 33.37
N ILE A 25 9.38 19.36 32.26
CA ILE A 25 8.00 18.91 32.10
C ILE A 25 8.06 17.38 32.01
N THR A 26 8.11 16.84 33.21
CA THR A 26 8.52 15.49 33.59
C THR A 26 7.47 14.45 33.23
N CYS A 27 7.91 13.41 32.52
CA CYS A 27 7.38 12.04 32.39
C CYS A 27 5.89 11.77 32.06
N LYS A 28 4.92 12.52 32.60
CA LYS A 28 3.48 12.36 32.32
C LYS A 28 3.12 12.77 30.90
N THR A 29 3.67 13.87 30.42
CA THR A 29 3.43 14.36 29.05
C THR A 29 4.11 13.47 28.02
N THR A 30 5.30 12.94 28.31
CA THR A 30 6.01 11.99 27.44
C THR A 30 5.31 10.63 27.36
N LEU A 31 4.82 10.10 28.49
CA LEU A 31 4.00 8.87 28.50
C LEU A 31 2.66 9.10 27.81
N SER A 32 2.02 10.26 28.00
CA SER A 32 0.81 10.65 27.27
C SER A 32 1.05 10.73 25.76
N ILE A 33 2.15 11.35 25.31
CA ILE A 33 2.51 11.44 23.88
C ILE A 33 2.80 10.06 23.30
N ILE A 34 3.55 9.20 24.00
CA ILE A 34 3.81 7.82 23.55
C ILE A 34 2.51 7.00 23.53
N SER A 35 1.65 7.13 24.54
CA SER A 35 0.35 6.47 24.58
C SER A 35 -0.58 6.96 23.47
N LEU A 36 -0.53 8.25 23.12
CA LEU A 36 -1.24 8.82 21.98
C LEU A 36 -0.63 8.35 20.66
N ASP A 37 0.69 8.24 20.53
CA ASP A 37 1.34 7.66 19.35
C ASP A 37 0.94 6.19 19.20
N ILE A 38 0.93 5.41 20.28
CA ILE A 38 0.48 4.01 20.27
C ILE A 38 -1.01 3.96 19.92
N ALA A 39 -1.86 4.76 20.55
CA ALA A 39 -3.30 4.80 20.28
C ALA A 39 -3.59 5.27 18.85
N PHE A 40 -2.91 6.30 18.34
CA PHE A 40 -3.04 6.83 16.98
C PHE A 40 -2.55 5.81 15.94
N ASN A 41 -1.43 5.11 16.22
CA ASN A 41 -1.00 3.97 15.42
C ASN A 41 -1.97 2.78 15.53
N SER A 42 -2.66 2.60 16.66
CA SER A 42 -3.71 1.59 16.86
C SER A 42 -4.97 1.92 16.06
N TYR A 43 -5.43 3.17 16.07
CA TYR A 43 -6.57 3.67 15.29
C TYR A 43 -6.28 3.63 13.78
N ARG A 44 -5.03 3.86 13.36
CA ARG A 44 -4.60 3.71 11.95
C ARG A 44 -4.64 2.25 11.46
N ARG A 45 -4.75 1.27 12.36
CA ARG A 45 -4.86 -0.18 12.10
C ARG A 45 -6.30 -0.72 12.27
N LEU A 46 -7.33 0.12 12.09
CA LEU A 46 -8.61 -0.46 11.71
C LEU A 46 -8.38 -1.24 10.42
N ASN A 47 -8.69 -2.52 10.43
CA ASN A 47 -8.32 -3.52 9.44
C ASN A 47 -9.08 -3.26 8.12
N ILE A 48 -8.74 -2.17 7.43
CA ILE A 48 -9.28 -1.81 6.13
C ILE A 48 -8.55 -2.68 5.13
N GLU A 49 -9.20 -3.76 4.72
CA GLU A 49 -8.72 -4.61 3.64
C GLU A 49 -8.87 -3.87 2.31
N PHE A 50 -7.75 -3.75 1.59
CA PHE A 50 -7.76 -3.20 0.24
C PHE A 50 -7.84 -4.33 -0.77
N THR A 51 -8.77 -4.21 -1.70
CA THR A 51 -8.84 -5.07 -2.88
C THR A 51 -7.64 -4.83 -3.81
N ASN A 52 -7.32 -5.81 -4.64
CA ASN A 52 -6.27 -5.65 -5.65
C ASN A 52 -6.51 -4.46 -6.58
N ALA A 53 -7.78 -4.17 -6.91
CA ALA A 53 -8.16 -3.02 -7.75
C ALA A 53 -7.82 -1.68 -7.07
N GLU A 54 -8.12 -1.54 -5.78
CA GLU A 54 -7.80 -0.33 -5.01
C GLU A 54 -6.30 -0.14 -4.87
N ILE A 55 -5.55 -1.22 -4.64
CA ILE A 55 -4.08 -1.19 -4.61
C ILE A 55 -3.53 -0.69 -5.95
N ARG A 56 -4.04 -1.21 -7.08
CA ARG A 56 -3.64 -0.78 -8.43
C ARG A 56 -4.03 0.66 -8.73
N ALA A 57 -5.16 1.15 -8.20
CA ALA A 57 -5.54 2.56 -8.29
C ALA A 57 -4.54 3.45 -7.54
N ILE A 58 -4.08 3.04 -6.35
CA ILE A 58 -3.03 3.75 -5.59
C ILE A 58 -1.69 3.74 -6.36
N LEU A 59 -1.34 2.60 -6.99
CA LEU A 59 -0.17 2.49 -7.85
C LEU A 59 -0.24 3.48 -9.02
N LYS A 60 -1.39 3.53 -9.71
CA LYS A 60 -1.65 4.43 -10.83
C LYS A 60 -1.55 5.89 -10.42
N PHE A 61 -2.15 6.26 -9.28
CA PHE A 61 -2.05 7.61 -8.72
C PHE A 61 -0.59 8.00 -8.42
N SER A 62 0.19 7.08 -7.85
CA SER A 62 1.60 7.32 -7.55
C SER A 62 2.46 7.47 -8.81
N PHE A 63 2.15 6.69 -9.85
CA PHE A 63 2.78 6.80 -11.16
C PHE A 63 2.50 8.17 -11.81
N VAL A 64 1.25 8.64 -11.80
CA VAL A 64 0.88 9.98 -12.30
C VAL A 64 1.59 11.09 -11.52
N LYS A 65 1.83 10.89 -10.22
CA LYS A 65 2.65 11.79 -9.39
C LYS A 65 4.14 11.78 -9.72
N GLY A 66 4.61 10.92 -10.63
CA GLY A 66 6.02 10.81 -11.02
C GLY A 66 6.89 10.09 -10.00
N LYS A 67 6.32 9.35 -9.03
CA LYS A 67 7.10 8.52 -8.12
C LYS A 67 7.68 7.32 -8.86
N SER A 68 8.80 6.78 -8.39
CA SER A 68 9.32 5.50 -8.90
C SER A 68 8.59 4.30 -8.30
N ALA A 69 8.56 3.17 -9.02
CA ALA A 69 7.96 1.92 -8.55
C ALA A 69 8.47 1.51 -7.16
N ARG A 70 9.79 1.63 -6.95
CA ARG A 70 10.45 1.27 -5.69
C ARG A 70 10.11 2.21 -4.53
N GLU A 71 9.84 3.48 -4.79
CA GLU A 71 9.33 4.41 -3.78
C GLU A 71 7.90 4.07 -3.39
N THR A 72 7.03 3.89 -4.39
CA THR A 72 5.64 3.52 -4.19
C THR A 72 5.50 2.20 -3.43
N PHE A 73 6.24 1.17 -3.81
CA PHE A 73 6.28 -0.13 -3.10
C PHE A 73 6.60 0.05 -1.61
N ARG A 74 7.62 0.85 -1.28
CA ARG A 74 8.05 1.08 0.11
C ARG A 74 7.06 1.89 0.93
N GLU A 75 6.29 2.75 0.28
CA GLU A 75 5.27 3.58 0.90
C GLU A 75 4.01 2.77 1.16
N ILE A 76 3.53 2.03 0.16
CA ILE A 76 2.35 1.17 0.29
C ILE A 76 2.58 0.11 1.36
N ASN A 77 3.67 -0.66 1.32
CA ASN A 77 3.93 -1.66 2.37
C ASN A 77 4.18 -1.01 3.74
N GLY A 78 4.69 0.23 3.79
CA GLY A 78 4.84 0.98 5.04
C GLY A 78 3.51 1.48 5.65
N VAL A 79 2.45 1.58 4.84
CA VAL A 79 1.12 2.01 5.27
C VAL A 79 0.19 0.82 5.49
N LEU A 80 0.13 -0.11 4.53
CA LEU A 80 -0.79 -1.25 4.51
C LEU A 80 -0.23 -2.51 5.22
N GLY A 81 1.08 -2.59 5.42
CA GLY A 81 1.74 -3.75 6.01
C GLY A 81 2.80 -4.34 5.09
N ASP A 82 3.84 -4.90 5.69
CA ASP A 82 4.87 -5.60 4.92
C ASP A 82 4.25 -6.85 4.27
N GLY A 83 4.46 -7.00 2.95
CA GLY A 83 3.94 -8.13 2.18
C GLY A 83 2.66 -7.87 1.40
N THR A 84 2.04 -6.68 1.52
CA THR A 84 0.85 -6.32 0.72
C THR A 84 1.14 -6.31 -0.79
N LEU A 85 2.28 -5.77 -1.19
CA LEU A 85 2.78 -5.81 -2.56
C LEU A 85 4.17 -6.42 -2.60
N SER A 86 4.49 -7.09 -3.71
CA SER A 86 5.86 -7.37 -4.11
C SER A 86 6.41 -6.23 -4.97
N LEU A 87 7.74 -6.08 -5.00
CA LEU A 87 8.38 -5.09 -5.86
C LEU A 87 8.15 -5.41 -7.34
N GLU A 88 8.21 -6.68 -7.70
CA GLU A 88 7.97 -7.18 -9.05
C GLU A 88 6.57 -6.80 -9.56
N THR A 89 5.53 -7.06 -8.76
CA THR A 89 4.15 -6.66 -9.09
C THR A 89 4.05 -5.16 -9.30
N THR A 90 4.73 -4.37 -8.46
CA THR A 90 4.74 -2.91 -8.57
C THR A 90 5.38 -2.46 -9.89
N GLU A 91 6.53 -3.05 -10.25
CA GLU A 91 7.26 -2.74 -11.48
C GLU A 91 6.49 -3.15 -12.75
N GLU A 92 5.81 -4.30 -12.71
CA GLU A 92 4.92 -4.78 -13.76
C GLU A 92 3.81 -3.76 -14.05
N TRP A 93 3.07 -3.34 -13.02
CA TRP A 93 2.02 -2.33 -13.19
C TRP A 93 2.56 -1.00 -13.71
N PHE A 94 3.72 -0.56 -13.23
CA PHE A 94 4.37 0.63 -13.74
C PHE A 94 4.77 0.50 -15.21
N ARG A 95 5.15 -0.70 -15.67
CA ARG A 95 5.42 -0.97 -17.09
C ARG A 95 4.14 -0.86 -17.92
N ARG A 96 3.02 -1.39 -17.43
CA ARG A 96 1.70 -1.27 -18.06
C ARG A 96 1.24 0.19 -18.16
N PHE A 97 1.40 0.97 -17.10
CA PHE A 97 1.04 2.39 -17.13
C PHE A 97 1.89 3.18 -18.12
N ARG A 98 3.18 2.88 -18.25
CA ARG A 98 4.04 3.45 -19.31
C ARG A 98 3.58 3.07 -20.71
N ALA A 99 3.02 1.86 -20.88
CA ALA A 99 2.43 1.41 -22.14
C ALA A 99 1.05 2.02 -22.43
N GLY A 100 0.51 2.86 -21.54
CA GLY A 100 -0.79 3.52 -21.71
C GLY A 100 -1.99 2.72 -21.20
N GLU A 101 -1.77 1.64 -20.45
CA GLU A 101 -2.84 0.88 -19.79
C GLU A 101 -3.60 1.77 -18.81
N LYS A 102 -4.91 1.89 -18.99
CA LYS A 102 -5.77 2.74 -18.16
C LYS A 102 -6.58 1.92 -17.16
N ASP A 103 -6.82 0.65 -17.43
CA ASP A 103 -7.63 -0.17 -16.53
C ASP A 103 -6.79 -0.68 -15.35
N THR A 104 -7.39 -0.66 -14.17
CA THR A 104 -6.83 -1.22 -12.93
C THR A 104 -7.51 -2.54 -12.56
N MET A 105 -8.60 -2.90 -13.24
CA MET A 105 -9.28 -4.16 -13.06
C MET A 105 -8.54 -5.31 -13.75
N ASP A 106 -8.80 -6.52 -13.28
CA ASP A 106 -8.44 -7.71 -14.05
C ASP A 106 -9.29 -7.75 -15.31
N LYS A 107 -8.67 -8.10 -16.45
CA LYS A 107 -9.42 -8.40 -17.66
C LYS A 107 -10.43 -9.50 -17.32
N PRO A 108 -11.67 -9.44 -17.86
CA PRO A 108 -12.62 -10.52 -17.65
C PRO A 108 -11.92 -11.83 -18.02
N ALA A 109 -11.94 -12.79 -17.09
CA ALA A 109 -11.40 -14.11 -17.34
C ALA A 109 -12.12 -14.62 -18.58
N GLY A 110 -11.38 -14.75 -19.70
CA GLY A 110 -11.98 -15.07 -20.98
C GLY A 110 -12.93 -16.24 -20.81
N GLU A 111 -14.22 -16.01 -21.13
CA GLU A 111 -15.23 -17.05 -21.08
C GLU A 111 -14.68 -18.22 -21.91
N ARG A 112 -14.33 -19.31 -21.23
CA ARG A 112 -14.10 -20.56 -21.93
C ARG A 112 -15.47 -20.97 -22.41
N TYR A 113 -15.83 -20.61 -23.63
CA TYR A 113 -16.97 -21.22 -24.30
C TYR A 113 -16.65 -22.71 -24.41
N VAL A 114 -17.18 -23.51 -23.48
CA VAL A 114 -17.27 -24.94 -23.67
C VAL A 114 -18.36 -25.12 -24.71
N THR A 115 -17.99 -25.32 -25.96
CA THR A 115 -18.91 -25.76 -27.00
C THR A 115 -19.29 -27.21 -26.70
N THR A 116 -20.13 -27.43 -25.69
CA THR A 116 -20.84 -28.70 -25.57
C THR A 116 -21.84 -28.69 -26.72
N ASN A 117 -21.62 -29.57 -27.70
CA ASN A 117 -22.54 -29.82 -28.81
C ASN A 117 -23.88 -30.28 -28.21
N THR A 118 -24.81 -29.34 -27.97
CA THR A 118 -26.13 -29.60 -27.39
C THR A 118 -27.01 -30.46 -28.30
N ASP A 119 -26.61 -30.60 -29.56
CA ASP A 119 -27.33 -31.35 -30.57
C ASP A 119 -27.27 -32.88 -30.36
N GLN A 120 -26.35 -33.38 -29.53
CA GLN A 120 -26.23 -34.82 -29.23
C GLN A 120 -27.07 -35.28 -28.03
N ILE A 121 -27.65 -34.36 -27.25
CA ILE A 121 -28.36 -34.72 -26.00
C ILE A 121 -29.86 -35.01 -26.25
N MET A 122 -30.44 -34.53 -27.36
CA MET A 122 -31.85 -34.77 -27.69
C MET A 122 -32.15 -36.09 -28.41
N GLU A 123 -31.14 -36.91 -28.74
CA GLU A 123 -31.36 -38.17 -29.46
C GLU A 123 -31.47 -39.41 -28.55
N SER A 124 -31.44 -39.22 -27.22
CA SER A 124 -31.53 -40.32 -26.25
C SER A 124 -32.61 -40.14 -25.17
N ILE A 125 -33.72 -39.46 -25.48
CA ILE A 125 -34.94 -39.43 -24.63
C ILE A 125 -36.09 -40.00 -25.46
#